data_AF-G1NKN6-F1
#
_entry.id   AF-G1NKN6-F1
#
_cell.length_a   1.000
_cell.length_b   1.000
_cell.length_c   1.000
_cell.angle_alpha   90.00
_cell.angle_beta   90.00
_cell.angle_gamma   90.00
#
_symmetry.space_group_name_H-M   'P 1'
#
loop_
_entity.id
_entity.type
_entity.pdbx_description
1 polymer ?
#
loop_
_entity_poly.entity_id
_entity_poly.type
_entity_poly.pdbx_seq_one_letter_code
_entity_poly.pdbx_strand_id
1 'polypeptide(L)'
;MVHPSEHMHPNVSQGCQGGCATCSDYNGCLSCKPRLFFVLERIGMKQIGVCLSSCPSGYYGTRYPDINKCAKCKADCDTCFTRNFCTKCKSGFYLYSGKCLEKCPDGLEANNHTMECTSIVHCEASEWSPWSPCTKKGKTCGFKRGNEVRVREIIQHPSARGNPCPATSESRKCMVQRKRCQKEGKDHNTLWQARETPLNTSKDKASTTSLGSLLQHLTTLSVKNFTLTSNHNVLSFNLKPFPLVLSLSALVKI
;
A
#
# COMPACT_ATOMS: atom_id res chain seq x y z
N MET A 1 11.69 -70.57 44.42
CA MET A 1 11.02 -70.48 43.11
C MET A 1 9.99 -69.39 43.23
N VAL A 2 10.25 -68.21 42.67
CA VAL A 2 9.31 -67.09 42.65
C VAL A 2 9.19 -66.70 41.18
N HIS A 3 8.02 -66.93 40.59
CA HIS A 3 7.66 -66.46 39.27
C HIS A 3 7.53 -64.93 39.30
N PRO A 4 8.07 -64.20 38.31
CA PRO A 4 7.57 -62.90 37.94
C PRO A 4 6.65 -63.02 36.73
N SER A 5 5.49 -62.38 36.85
CA SER A 5 4.38 -62.35 35.92
C SER A 5 4.77 -61.95 34.50
N GLU A 6 4.28 -62.74 33.54
CA GLU A 6 4.18 -62.38 32.14
C GLU A 6 3.20 -61.21 31.97
N HIS A 7 3.72 -60.02 31.71
CA HIS A 7 2.97 -59.01 30.97
C HIS A 7 3.19 -59.22 29.48
N MET A 8 2.41 -60.14 28.92
CA MET A 8 2.16 -60.27 27.48
C MET A 8 1.03 -59.32 27.10
N HIS A 9 1.33 -58.31 26.26
CA HIS A 9 0.57 -57.85 25.08
C HIS A 9 0.98 -56.41 24.66
N PRO A 10 1.04 -56.05 23.37
CA PRO A 10 1.21 -56.88 22.18
C PRO A 10 2.42 -56.45 21.32
N ASN A 11 2.91 -57.39 20.53
CA ASN A 11 3.67 -57.16 19.32
C ASN A 11 2.83 -56.30 18.35
N VAL A 12 2.89 -54.98 18.52
CA VAL A 12 2.61 -54.05 17.42
C VAL A 12 3.90 -54.02 16.63
N SER A 13 3.89 -54.52 15.39
CA SER A 13 4.95 -54.25 14.43
C SER A 13 5.17 -52.74 14.46
N GLN A 14 6.23 -52.28 15.12
CA GLN A 14 6.47 -50.86 15.38
C GLN A 14 6.91 -50.24 14.05
N GLY A 15 5.95 -50.06 13.15
CA GLY A 15 6.17 -49.48 11.84
C GLY A 15 6.73 -48.08 12.00
N CYS A 16 7.47 -47.64 10.99
CA CYS A 16 8.06 -46.32 11.01
C CYS A 16 6.98 -45.24 11.16
N GLN A 17 7.14 -44.40 12.19
CA GLN A 17 6.20 -43.32 12.51
C GLN A 17 6.42 -42.12 11.58
N GLY A 18 5.46 -41.18 11.55
CA GLY A 18 5.65 -39.88 10.89
C GLY A 18 5.80 -39.93 9.37
N GLY A 19 5.09 -40.84 8.69
CA GLY A 19 5.11 -40.92 7.23
C GLY A 19 6.38 -41.53 6.64
N CYS A 20 7.24 -42.11 7.47
CA CYS A 20 8.40 -42.87 7.04
C CYS A 20 8.00 -44.25 6.49
N ALA A 21 8.67 -44.71 5.42
CA ALA A 21 8.46 -46.01 4.81
C ALA A 21 9.45 -47.07 5.35
N THR A 22 10.72 -46.70 5.50
CA THR A 22 11.75 -47.54 6.16
C THR A 22 12.57 -46.70 7.12
N CYS A 23 12.90 -47.24 8.29
CA CYS A 23 13.56 -46.52 9.38
C CYS A 23 14.56 -47.41 10.13
N SER A 24 15.45 -46.79 10.89
CA SER A 24 16.32 -47.43 11.85
C SER A 24 16.42 -46.60 13.13
N ASP A 25 16.72 -47.26 14.25
CA ASP A 25 16.79 -46.60 15.57
C ASP A 25 17.88 -45.52 15.63
N TYR A 26 18.96 -45.72 14.88
CA TYR A 26 20.11 -44.81 14.87
C TYR A 26 19.98 -43.69 13.85
N ASN A 27 19.48 -43.96 12.64
CA ASN A 27 19.45 -42.96 11.58
C ASN A 27 18.08 -42.31 11.42
N GLY A 28 17.09 -42.72 12.20
CA GLY A 28 15.71 -42.27 12.04
C GLY A 28 15.11 -42.83 10.76
N CYS A 29 14.45 -41.99 9.98
CA CYS A 29 13.90 -42.42 8.69
C CYS A 29 15.00 -42.60 7.63
N LEU A 30 14.89 -43.66 6.84
CA LEU A 30 15.77 -43.97 5.71
C LEU A 30 15.08 -43.68 4.36
N SER A 31 13.77 -43.89 4.27
CA SER A 31 12.98 -43.55 3.08
C SER A 31 11.59 -43.03 3.45
N CYS A 32 11.11 -42.01 2.75
CA CYS A 32 9.80 -41.42 2.99
C CYS A 32 8.71 -42.08 2.15
N LYS A 33 7.47 -42.09 2.67
CA LYS A 33 6.30 -42.39 1.85
C LYS A 33 6.17 -41.37 0.70
N PRO A 34 5.51 -41.73 -0.40
CA PRO A 34 5.31 -40.82 -1.54
C PRO A 34 4.73 -39.46 -1.11
N ARG A 35 5.10 -38.39 -1.82
CA ARG A 35 4.72 -36.98 -1.60
C ARG A 35 5.37 -36.27 -0.40
N LEU A 36 6.00 -36.99 0.51
CA LEU A 36 6.77 -36.39 1.61
C LEU A 36 8.20 -36.05 1.17
N PHE A 37 8.82 -35.12 1.88
CA PHE A 37 10.19 -34.66 1.67
C PHE A 37 11.10 -35.20 2.77
N PHE A 38 12.19 -35.83 2.34
CA PHE A 38 13.27 -36.27 3.21
C PHE A 38 14.15 -35.08 3.61
N VAL A 39 14.39 -34.95 4.91
CA VAL A 39 15.26 -33.93 5.52
C VAL A 39 16.19 -34.61 6.51
N LEU A 40 17.45 -34.19 6.52
CA LEU A 40 18.40 -34.61 7.54
C LEU A 40 18.47 -33.56 8.64
N GLU A 41 17.98 -33.91 9.82
CA GLU A 41 17.99 -33.05 11.01
C GLU A 41 19.22 -33.35 11.88
N ARG A 42 19.91 -32.31 12.32
CA ARG A 42 21.10 -32.42 13.18
C ARG A 42 20.71 -32.20 14.63
N ILE A 43 20.88 -33.22 15.46
CA ILE A 43 20.65 -33.18 16.90
C ILE A 43 22.00 -33.43 17.60
N GLY A 44 22.65 -32.34 18.01
CA GLY A 44 24.03 -32.38 18.51
C GLY A 44 25.02 -32.89 17.44
N MET A 45 25.61 -34.05 17.68
CA MET A 45 26.51 -34.75 16.74
C MET A 45 25.79 -35.78 15.86
N LYS A 46 24.53 -36.10 16.18
CA LYS A 46 23.73 -37.09 15.45
C LYS A 46 23.02 -36.42 14.27
N GLN A 47 22.91 -37.13 13.15
CA GLN A 47 22.10 -36.73 12.02
C GLN A 47 21.03 -37.80 11.79
N ILE A 48 19.77 -37.41 11.84
CA ILE A 48 18.64 -38.32 11.65
C ILE A 48 17.82 -37.90 10.43
N GLY A 49 17.31 -38.86 9.67
CA GLY A 49 16.36 -38.62 8.60
C GLY A 49 14.96 -38.44 9.15
N VAL A 50 14.25 -37.44 8.65
CA VAL A 50 12.85 -37.15 8.98
C VAL A 50 12.07 -36.87 7.70
N CYS A 51 10.78 -37.18 7.70
CA CYS A 51 9.89 -36.96 6.58
C CYS A 51 8.90 -35.84 6.89
N LEU A 52 8.88 -34.80 6.06
CA LEU A 52 8.01 -33.64 6.24
C LEU A 52 7.06 -33.48 5.07
N SER A 53 5.87 -32.95 5.33
CA SER A 53 4.90 -32.59 4.28
C SER A 53 5.31 -31.34 3.51
N SER A 54 6.17 -30.51 4.09
CA SER A 54 6.73 -29.30 3.48
C SER A 54 8.11 -29.01 4.04
N CYS A 55 8.97 -28.40 3.23
CA CYS A 55 10.32 -28.07 3.64
C CYS A 55 10.33 -26.93 4.68
N PRO A 56 11.25 -26.97 5.65
CA PRO A 56 11.39 -25.91 6.64
C PRO A 56 11.88 -24.60 6.01
N SER A 57 11.75 -23.48 6.73
CA SER A 57 12.23 -22.16 6.29
C SER A 57 13.71 -22.20 5.87
N GLY A 58 14.03 -21.52 4.77
CA GLY A 58 15.37 -21.56 4.17
C GLY A 58 15.64 -22.78 3.28
N TYR A 59 14.65 -23.65 3.07
CA TYR A 59 14.74 -24.80 2.16
C TYR A 59 13.57 -24.83 1.17
N TYR A 60 13.83 -25.35 -0.02
CA TYR A 60 12.83 -25.60 -1.05
C TYR A 60 12.74 -27.08 -1.38
N GLY A 61 11.55 -27.54 -1.77
CA GLY A 61 11.30 -28.92 -2.14
C GLY A 61 11.87 -29.25 -3.52
N THR A 62 12.61 -30.35 -3.62
CA THR A 62 13.12 -30.90 -4.88
C THR A 62 12.58 -32.31 -5.06
N ARG A 63 12.00 -32.60 -6.24
CA ARG A 63 11.40 -33.89 -6.57
C ARG A 63 12.34 -34.63 -7.51
N TYR A 64 12.99 -35.69 -7.03
CA TYR A 64 13.78 -36.60 -7.86
C TYR A 64 12.92 -37.84 -8.18
N PRO A 65 13.28 -38.63 -9.21
CA PRO A 65 12.56 -39.85 -9.54
C PRO A 65 12.37 -40.78 -8.34
N ASP A 66 13.38 -40.88 -7.47
CA ASP A 66 13.40 -41.85 -6.37
C ASP A 66 13.04 -41.27 -5.00
N ILE A 67 13.23 -39.95 -4.80
CA ILE A 67 13.03 -39.30 -3.50
C ILE A 67 12.75 -37.81 -3.64
N ASN A 68 11.84 -37.27 -2.83
CA ASN A 68 11.74 -35.81 -2.67
C ASN A 68 12.63 -35.40 -1.50
N LYS A 69 13.47 -34.39 -1.69
CA LYS A 69 14.33 -33.86 -0.62
C LYS A 69 14.19 -32.35 -0.49
N CYS A 70 14.50 -31.83 0.68
CA CYS A 70 14.62 -30.40 0.89
C CYS A 70 16.05 -29.94 0.58
N ALA A 71 16.18 -28.97 -0.31
CA ALA A 71 17.45 -28.35 -0.66
C ALA A 71 17.50 -26.93 -0.10
N LYS A 72 18.66 -26.51 0.40
CA LYS A 72 18.83 -25.18 1.01
C LYS A 72 18.74 -24.07 -0.05
N CYS A 73 18.11 -22.96 0.29
CA CYS A 73 18.12 -21.74 -0.50
C CYS A 73 19.53 -21.12 -0.59
N LYS A 74 19.72 -20.17 -1.49
CA LYS A 74 20.97 -19.38 -1.56
C LYS A 74 21.16 -18.52 -0.31
N ALA A 75 22.41 -18.09 -0.08
CA ALA A 75 22.82 -17.42 1.16
C ALA A 75 22.12 -16.06 1.40
N ASP A 76 21.74 -15.38 0.32
CA ASP A 76 21.05 -14.07 0.25
C ASP A 76 19.51 -14.18 0.33
N CYS A 77 18.96 -15.40 0.31
CA CYS A 77 17.53 -15.66 0.24
C CYS A 77 17.00 -16.28 1.54
N ASP A 78 15.87 -15.76 2.04
CA ASP A 78 15.17 -16.25 3.24
C ASP A 78 14.21 -17.40 2.87
N THR A 79 13.34 -17.18 1.88
CA THR A 79 12.45 -18.21 1.33
C THR A 79 12.57 -18.27 -0.19
N CYS A 80 12.69 -19.47 -0.75
CA CYS A 80 12.84 -19.68 -2.18
C CYS A 80 11.88 -20.75 -2.71
N PHE A 81 11.43 -20.56 -3.95
CA PHE A 81 10.66 -21.55 -4.69
C PHE A 81 11.58 -22.56 -5.39
N THR A 82 12.70 -22.07 -5.93
CA THR A 82 13.79 -22.90 -6.47
C THR A 82 15.13 -22.33 -6.05
N ARG A 83 16.23 -23.02 -6.35
CA ARG A 83 17.59 -22.50 -6.13
C ARG A 83 17.82 -21.09 -6.69
N ASN A 84 17.17 -20.75 -7.80
CA ASN A 84 17.38 -19.49 -8.51
C ASN A 84 16.19 -18.53 -8.42
N PHE A 85 15.11 -18.94 -7.76
CA PHE A 85 13.91 -18.14 -7.62
C PHE A 85 13.59 -17.95 -6.14
N CYS A 86 14.03 -16.82 -5.61
CA CYS A 86 13.75 -16.35 -4.27
C CYS A 86 12.38 -15.66 -4.23
N THR A 87 11.62 -15.88 -3.17
CA THR A 87 10.34 -15.19 -2.91
C THR A 87 10.45 -14.17 -1.80
N LYS A 88 11.46 -14.29 -0.93
CA LYS A 88 11.76 -13.32 0.13
C LYS A 88 13.24 -13.27 0.40
N CYS A 89 13.81 -12.08 0.28
CA CYS A 89 15.23 -11.85 0.54
C CYS A 89 15.53 -11.72 2.03
N LYS A 90 16.78 -11.97 2.40
CA LYS A 90 17.26 -11.65 3.74
C LYS A 90 17.39 -10.14 3.92
N SER A 91 17.39 -9.69 5.17
CA SER A 91 17.60 -8.29 5.51
C SER A 91 18.88 -7.74 4.87
N GLY A 92 18.78 -6.56 4.27
CA GLY A 92 19.88 -5.91 3.54
C GLY A 92 19.92 -6.22 2.04
N PHE A 93 19.05 -7.08 1.53
CA PHE A 93 18.91 -7.36 0.10
C PHE A 93 17.50 -7.01 -0.39
N TYR A 94 17.43 -6.54 -1.63
CA TYR A 94 16.20 -6.21 -2.35
C TYR A 94 15.85 -7.29 -3.36
N LEU A 95 14.58 -7.69 -3.36
CA LEU A 95 14.06 -8.67 -4.31
C LEU A 95 13.86 -8.03 -5.69
N TYR A 96 14.41 -8.64 -6.72
CA TYR A 96 14.18 -8.28 -8.11
C TYR A 96 14.19 -9.52 -9.00
N SER A 97 13.09 -9.78 -9.70
CA SER A 97 12.97 -10.90 -10.65
C SER A 97 13.39 -12.25 -10.06
N GLY A 98 13.00 -12.53 -8.82
CA GLY A 98 13.33 -13.75 -8.10
C GLY A 98 14.78 -13.86 -7.61
N LYS A 99 15.55 -12.76 -7.65
CA LYS A 99 16.93 -12.69 -7.12
C LYS A 99 17.03 -11.64 -6.03
N CYS A 100 17.97 -11.81 -5.11
CA CYS A 100 18.26 -10.87 -4.05
C CYS A 100 19.51 -10.07 -4.40
N LEU A 101 19.42 -8.75 -4.36
CA LEU A 101 20.49 -7.84 -4.75
C LEU A 101 20.72 -6.82 -3.63
N GLU A 102 21.97 -6.48 -3.33
CA GLU A 102 22.27 -5.41 -2.36
C GLU A 102 21.87 -4.02 -2.87
N LYS A 103 21.94 -3.83 -4.19
CA LYS A 103 21.57 -2.59 -4.88
C LYS A 103 20.66 -2.90 -6.06
N CYS A 104 19.64 -2.08 -6.26
CA CYS A 104 18.75 -2.22 -7.40
C CYS A 104 19.45 -1.87 -8.72
N PRO A 105 19.08 -2.55 -9.83
CA PRO A 105 19.58 -2.22 -11.16
C PRO A 105 19.17 -0.82 -11.62
N ASP A 106 19.77 -0.35 -12.72
CA ASP A 106 19.46 0.94 -13.32
C ASP A 106 17.97 1.04 -13.72
N GLY A 107 17.39 2.23 -13.51
CA GLY A 107 15.97 2.49 -13.76
C GLY A 107 15.02 2.02 -12.65
N LEU A 108 15.54 1.38 -11.61
CA LEU A 108 14.78 0.95 -10.44
C LEU A 108 15.27 1.68 -9.19
N GLU A 109 14.42 1.75 -8.17
CA GLU A 109 14.76 2.25 -6.85
C GLU A 109 14.43 1.22 -5.77
N ALA A 110 15.15 1.33 -4.66
CA ALA A 110 14.96 0.48 -3.50
C ALA A 110 13.75 0.93 -2.68
N ASN A 111 12.76 0.05 -2.53
CA ASN A 111 11.66 0.27 -1.61
C ASN A 111 11.98 -0.35 -0.25
N ASN A 112 12.28 0.48 0.73
CA ASN A 112 12.65 0.04 2.09
C ASN A 112 11.47 -0.55 2.89
N HIS A 113 10.22 -0.33 2.46
CA HIS A 113 9.04 -0.88 3.12
C HIS A 113 8.78 -2.33 2.70
N THR A 114 8.97 -2.65 1.42
CA THR A 114 8.74 -4.00 0.88
C THR A 114 10.03 -4.80 0.72
N MET A 115 11.20 -4.16 0.77
CA MET A 115 12.52 -4.75 0.44
C MET A 115 12.55 -5.29 -0.99
N GLU A 116 12.00 -4.52 -1.92
CA GLU A 116 11.91 -4.86 -3.35
C GLU A 116 12.47 -3.72 -4.21
N CYS A 117 12.90 -4.07 -5.42
CA CYS A 117 13.25 -3.09 -6.44
C CYS A 117 12.00 -2.71 -7.24
N THR A 118 11.62 -1.44 -7.18
CA THR A 118 10.45 -0.89 -7.88
C THR A 118 10.88 0.05 -9.00
N SER A 119 10.06 0.19 -10.05
CA SER A 119 10.32 1.17 -11.12
C SER A 119 10.29 2.58 -10.59
N ILE A 120 11.25 3.40 -11.03
CA ILE A 120 11.20 4.83 -10.81
C ILE A 120 9.98 5.39 -11.56
N VAL A 121 9.10 6.04 -10.84
CA VAL A 121 7.90 6.67 -11.40
C VAL A 121 8.19 8.15 -11.54
N HIS A 122 8.14 8.66 -12.77
CA HIS A 122 8.27 10.09 -13.01
C HIS A 122 6.91 10.78 -12.89
N CYS A 123 6.92 12.08 -12.63
CA CYS A 123 5.66 12.81 -12.61
C CYS A 123 5.11 12.97 -14.03
N GLU A 124 3.85 12.64 -14.22
CA GLU A 124 3.13 12.83 -15.47
C GLU A 124 1.95 13.77 -15.25
N ALA A 125 1.81 14.75 -16.13
CA ALA A 125 0.72 15.72 -16.09
C ALA A 125 -0.21 15.51 -17.28
N SER A 126 -1.49 15.80 -17.09
CA SER A 126 -2.50 15.72 -18.14
C SER A 126 -2.21 16.68 -19.29
N GLU A 127 -3.00 16.54 -20.35
CA GLU A 127 -3.13 17.60 -21.34
C GLU A 127 -3.61 18.90 -20.67
N TRP A 128 -3.21 20.02 -21.27
CA TRP A 128 -3.66 21.33 -20.83
C TRP A 128 -5.15 21.52 -21.09
N SER A 129 -5.84 22.16 -20.15
CA SER A 129 -7.16 22.72 -20.41
C SER A 129 -7.08 23.73 -21.57
N PRO A 130 -8.21 24.01 -22.23
CA PRO A 130 -8.33 25.21 -23.04
C PRO A 130 -7.98 26.46 -22.21
N TRP A 131 -7.51 27.51 -22.90
CA TRP A 131 -7.28 28.80 -22.26
C TRP A 131 -8.58 29.39 -21.72
N SER A 132 -8.55 29.91 -20.50
CA SER A 132 -9.66 30.67 -19.94
C SER A 132 -9.94 31.91 -20.79
N PRO A 133 -11.14 32.51 -20.66
CA PRO A 133 -11.36 33.86 -21.17
C PRO A 133 -10.31 34.85 -20.63
N CYS A 134 -9.94 35.83 -21.44
CA CYS A 134 -9.08 36.92 -21.02
C CYS A 134 -9.77 37.70 -19.88
N THR A 135 -9.10 37.87 -18.74
CA THR A 135 -9.64 38.61 -17.59
C THR A 135 -8.66 39.63 -17.03
N LYS A 136 -9.19 40.67 -16.37
CA LYS A 136 -8.42 41.61 -15.57
C LYS A 136 -9.12 41.84 -14.23
N LYS A 137 -8.45 41.52 -13.11
CA LYS A 137 -9.01 41.59 -11.76
C LYS A 137 -10.35 40.84 -11.64
N GLY A 138 -10.42 39.62 -12.21
CA GLY A 138 -11.62 38.77 -12.19
C GLY A 138 -12.77 39.21 -13.12
N LYS A 139 -12.60 40.28 -13.92
CA LYS A 139 -13.62 40.76 -14.88
C LYS A 139 -13.24 40.38 -16.30
N THR A 140 -14.22 40.16 -17.17
CA THR A 140 -14.07 39.87 -18.62
C THR A 140 -14.35 41.10 -19.52
N CYS A 141 -14.76 42.22 -18.94
CA CYS A 141 -15.12 43.47 -19.63
C CYS A 141 -14.36 44.68 -19.05
N GLY A 142 -14.37 45.81 -19.76
CA GLY A 142 -13.85 47.08 -19.26
C GLY A 142 -12.32 47.27 -19.34
N PHE A 143 -11.58 46.33 -19.93
CA PHE A 143 -10.13 46.44 -20.12
C PHE A 143 -9.71 46.12 -21.56
N LYS A 144 -8.48 46.51 -21.92
CA LYS A 144 -7.83 46.21 -23.21
C LYS A 144 -6.73 45.14 -23.09
N ARG A 145 -6.09 45.04 -21.92
CA ARG A 145 -5.03 44.07 -21.61
C ARG A 145 -5.43 43.29 -20.36
N GLY A 146 -5.39 41.97 -20.45
CA GLY A 146 -5.69 41.05 -19.35
C GLY A 146 -4.74 39.85 -19.37
N ASN A 147 -5.08 38.83 -18.59
CA ASN A 147 -4.42 37.54 -18.63
C ASN A 147 -5.46 36.43 -18.84
N GLU A 148 -5.04 35.40 -19.55
CA GLU A 148 -5.73 34.13 -19.66
C GLU A 148 -4.89 33.07 -18.95
N VAL A 149 -5.57 32.11 -18.33
CA VAL A 149 -4.94 31.05 -17.55
C VAL A 149 -5.41 29.71 -18.11
N ARG A 150 -4.50 28.75 -18.22
CA ARG A 150 -4.85 27.35 -18.43
C ARG A 150 -4.30 26.52 -17.30
N VAL A 151 -4.98 25.42 -17.01
CA VAL A 151 -4.61 24.51 -15.93
C VAL A 151 -4.49 23.10 -16.47
N ARG A 152 -3.73 22.28 -15.77
CA ARG A 152 -3.65 20.83 -15.99
C ARG A 152 -3.48 20.13 -14.66
N GLU A 153 -3.79 18.85 -14.65
CA GLU A 153 -3.72 18.04 -13.44
C GLU A 153 -2.49 17.13 -13.47
N ILE A 154 -2.04 16.70 -12.30
CA ILE A 154 -1.02 15.66 -12.19
C ILE A 154 -1.73 14.31 -12.21
N ILE A 155 -1.48 13.51 -13.24
CA ILE A 155 -2.09 12.18 -13.41
C ILE A 155 -1.25 11.08 -12.76
N GLN A 156 0.05 11.30 -12.63
CA GLN A 156 0.97 10.40 -11.95
C GLN A 156 1.90 11.21 -11.07
N HIS A 157 1.90 10.92 -9.77
CA HIS A 157 2.86 11.49 -8.85
C HIS A 157 4.21 10.78 -8.95
N PRO A 158 5.32 11.51 -8.82
CA PRO A 158 6.64 10.92 -8.90
C PRO A 158 6.95 10.10 -7.65
N SER A 159 7.78 9.09 -7.81
CA SER A 159 8.42 8.41 -6.69
C SER A 159 9.57 9.24 -6.12
N ALA A 160 10.24 8.72 -5.07
CA ALA A 160 11.28 9.46 -4.35
C ALA A 160 12.44 9.89 -5.26
N ARG A 161 12.81 9.07 -6.25
CA ARG A 161 13.82 9.39 -7.26
C ARG A 161 13.25 9.84 -8.60
N GLY A 162 11.93 10.07 -8.67
CA GLY A 162 11.24 10.55 -9.86
C GLY A 162 11.55 12.01 -10.19
N ASN A 163 11.20 12.43 -11.41
CA ASN A 163 11.35 13.83 -11.81
C ASN A 163 10.26 14.68 -11.15
N PRO A 164 10.56 15.92 -10.72
CA PRO A 164 9.58 16.79 -10.11
C PRO A 164 8.43 17.10 -11.08
N CYS A 165 7.25 17.32 -10.52
CA CYS A 165 6.07 17.62 -11.32
C CYS A 165 6.23 18.95 -12.06
N PRO A 166 5.84 18.99 -13.35
CA PRO A 166 5.86 20.23 -14.09
C PRO A 166 4.72 21.15 -13.63
N ALA A 167 4.77 22.44 -13.99
CA ALA A 167 3.78 23.41 -13.52
C ALA A 167 2.34 23.03 -13.93
N THR A 168 1.39 23.17 -13.01
CA THR A 168 -0.04 22.85 -13.21
C THR A 168 -0.88 24.04 -13.68
N SER A 169 -0.30 25.24 -13.71
CA SER A 169 -0.96 26.46 -14.14
C SER A 169 -0.01 27.28 -15.00
N GLU A 170 -0.55 27.82 -16.09
CA GLU A 170 0.17 28.73 -16.98
C GLU A 170 -0.69 29.95 -17.26
N SER A 171 -0.07 31.13 -17.20
CA SER A 171 -0.73 32.42 -17.42
C SER A 171 -0.08 33.16 -18.58
N ARG A 172 -0.88 33.63 -19.53
CA ARG A 172 -0.42 34.42 -20.67
C ARG A 172 -1.14 35.77 -20.73
N LYS A 173 -0.43 36.81 -21.18
CA LYS A 173 -1.02 38.12 -21.46
C LYS A 173 -1.89 38.05 -22.71
N CYS A 174 -3.07 38.65 -22.64
CA CYS A 174 -4.03 38.71 -23.75
C CYS A 174 -4.50 40.15 -23.98
N MET A 175 -4.91 40.43 -25.22
CA MET A 175 -5.47 41.71 -25.63
C MET A 175 -6.87 41.52 -26.19
N VAL A 176 -7.82 42.33 -25.71
CA VAL A 176 -9.23 42.28 -26.11
C VAL A 176 -9.74 43.68 -26.43
N GLN A 177 -10.82 43.74 -27.21
CA GLN A 177 -11.53 44.99 -27.44
C GLN A 177 -12.26 45.43 -26.17
N ARG A 178 -12.14 46.71 -25.82
CA ARG A 178 -12.70 47.23 -24.57
C ARG A 178 -14.22 47.36 -24.67
N LYS A 179 -14.95 46.33 -24.23
CA LYS A 179 -16.41 46.37 -24.08
C LYS A 179 -16.83 47.06 -22.77
N ARG A 180 -17.94 47.79 -22.78
CA ARG A 180 -18.52 48.35 -21.54
C ARG A 180 -19.06 47.18 -20.69
N CYS A 181 -18.76 47.21 -19.40
CA CYS A 181 -19.37 46.26 -18.46
C CYS A 181 -20.83 46.64 -18.25
N GLN A 182 -21.75 45.71 -18.46
CA GLN A 182 -23.11 45.87 -17.98
C GLN A 182 -23.06 45.78 -16.45
N LYS A 183 -23.59 46.79 -15.77
CA LYS A 183 -23.90 46.68 -14.34
C LYS A 183 -25.19 45.88 -14.29
N GLU A 184 -25.20 44.75 -13.58
CA GLU A 184 -26.47 44.19 -13.11
C GLU A 184 -27.14 45.27 -12.26
N GLY A 185 -28.19 45.88 -12.82
CA GLY A 185 -29.02 46.83 -12.11
C GLY A 185 -29.79 46.08 -11.04
N LYS A 186 -29.60 46.45 -9.78
CA LYS A 186 -30.65 46.26 -8.78
C LYS A 186 -31.83 47.12 -9.25
N ASP A 187 -32.85 46.47 -9.78
CA ASP A 187 -34.11 47.12 -10.12
C ASP A 187 -34.80 47.55 -8.82
N HIS A 188 -34.76 48.86 -8.52
CA HIS A 188 -35.54 49.47 -7.45
C HIS A 188 -36.67 50.24 -8.09
N ASN A 189 -37.76 49.55 -8.40
CA ASN A 189 -39.07 50.17 -8.29
C ASN A 189 -40.15 49.10 -8.06
N THR A 190 -40.46 48.85 -6.79
CA THR A 190 -41.78 48.31 -6.42
C THR A 190 -42.24 49.08 -5.19
N LEU A 191 -43.44 49.64 -5.32
CA LEU A 191 -44.20 50.34 -4.30
C LEU A 191 -44.25 49.55 -2.98
N TRP A 192 -44.21 50.30 -1.89
CA TRP A 192 -44.71 50.01 -0.54
C TRP A 192 -45.45 48.68 -0.34
N GLN A 193 -44.90 47.80 0.51
CA GLN A 193 -45.53 47.38 1.76
C GLN A 193 -44.56 46.59 2.67
N ALA A 194 -44.26 47.24 3.80
CA ALA A 194 -44.04 46.75 5.17
C ALA A 194 -43.55 45.31 5.48
N ARG A 195 -42.51 45.29 6.35
CA ARG A 195 -42.26 44.43 7.55
C ARG A 195 -41.90 42.95 7.33
N GLU A 196 -40.92 42.34 8.03
CA GLU A 196 -40.09 42.72 9.18
C GLU A 196 -38.71 42.00 9.14
N THR A 197 -37.73 42.70 9.72
CA THR A 197 -36.35 42.43 10.24
C THR A 197 -35.97 41.03 10.78
N PRO A 198 -34.70 40.75 11.18
CA PRO A 198 -33.41 41.42 10.87
C PRO A 198 -32.23 40.46 10.55
N LEU A 199 -31.18 41.02 9.94
CA LEU A 199 -29.80 40.54 10.08
C LEU A 199 -29.29 40.94 11.46
N ASN A 200 -28.62 40.05 12.20
CA ASN A 200 -27.72 40.48 13.26
C ASN A 200 -26.27 40.20 12.82
N THR A 201 -25.62 41.26 12.36
CA THR A 201 -24.17 41.41 12.44
C THR A 201 -23.89 42.51 13.45
N SER A 202 -23.06 42.22 14.45
CA SER A 202 -22.23 43.23 15.09
C SER A 202 -20.79 42.72 14.94
N LYS A 203 -20.04 43.31 14.00
CA LYS A 203 -19.25 44.54 14.15
C LYS A 203 -18.03 44.25 15.01
N ASP A 204 -16.86 44.37 14.40
CA ASP A 204 -15.71 44.93 15.10
C ASP A 204 -15.02 45.97 14.24
N LYS A 205 -14.92 47.17 14.81
CA LYS A 205 -14.10 48.28 14.33
C LYS A 205 -12.69 48.10 14.88
N ALA A 206 -11.71 48.45 14.07
CA ALA A 206 -10.32 48.51 14.46
C ALA A 206 -10.05 49.60 15.51
N SER A 207 -9.08 49.34 16.40
CA SER A 207 -8.16 50.35 16.95
C SER A 207 -6.86 49.69 17.41
N THR A 208 -5.74 50.23 16.89
CA THR A 208 -4.39 50.43 17.47
C THR A 208 -4.09 49.77 18.85
N THR A 209 -2.94 49.15 19.13
CA THR A 209 -1.57 49.73 19.14
C THR A 209 -0.50 48.65 19.46
N SER A 210 0.69 48.77 18.84
CA SER A 210 2.05 48.63 19.41
C SER A 210 2.60 47.34 20.10
N LEU A 211 3.76 46.90 19.57
CA LEU A 211 4.98 46.33 20.19
C LEU A 211 5.00 44.91 20.80
N GLY A 212 5.99 44.10 20.37
CA GLY A 212 6.66 43.13 21.26
C GLY A 212 6.98 41.74 20.70
N SER A 213 8.20 41.57 20.18
CA SER A 213 9.15 40.45 20.44
C SER A 213 8.74 38.95 20.37
N LEU A 214 9.38 38.24 19.43
CA LEU A 214 10.21 37.02 19.54
C LEU A 214 9.90 35.87 20.54
N LEU A 215 10.24 34.64 20.06
CA LEU A 215 10.53 33.34 20.73
C LEU A 215 9.32 32.40 20.88
N GLN A 216 9.25 31.29 20.12
CA GLN A 216 9.95 29.98 20.27
C GLN A 216 9.39 29.05 21.37
N HIS A 217 8.91 27.88 20.89
CA HIS A 217 9.08 26.52 21.41
C HIS A 217 8.27 25.94 22.60
N LEU A 218 7.82 24.68 22.35
CA LEU A 218 7.56 23.56 23.29
C LEU A 218 6.26 23.67 24.13
N THR A 219 5.50 22.64 24.53
CA THR A 219 5.63 21.18 24.56
C THR A 219 4.28 20.58 24.98
N THR A 220 4.02 19.33 24.58
CA THR A 220 3.29 18.26 25.30
C THR A 220 1.93 18.56 25.96
N LEU A 221 0.89 17.86 25.48
CA LEU A 221 -0.13 17.33 26.40
C LEU A 221 -0.28 15.82 26.23
N SER A 222 0.02 15.16 27.34
CA SER A 222 -0.19 13.77 27.68
C SER A 222 -1.69 13.46 27.77
N VAL A 223 -2.12 12.34 27.16
CA VAL A 223 -3.28 11.60 27.65
C VAL A 223 -2.84 10.15 27.84
N LYS A 224 -2.66 9.78 29.11
CA LYS A 224 -2.43 8.41 29.56
C LYS A 224 -3.78 7.73 29.81
N ASN A 225 -3.82 6.46 29.39
CA ASN A 225 -4.56 5.33 29.94
C ASN A 225 -6.04 5.18 29.57
N PHE A 226 -6.30 4.28 28.60
CA PHE A 226 -7.45 3.39 28.64
C PHE A 226 -6.94 1.94 28.68
N THR A 227 -7.35 1.21 29.71
CA THR A 227 -7.07 -0.20 29.94
C THR A 227 -7.91 -1.07 29.01
N LEU A 228 -7.27 -1.96 28.26
CA LEU A 228 -7.93 -3.01 27.48
C LEU A 228 -8.19 -4.23 28.39
N THR A 229 -9.47 -4.55 28.61
CA THR A 229 -9.90 -5.88 29.03
C THR A 229 -10.66 -6.52 27.88
N SER A 230 -10.07 -7.60 27.34
CA SER A 230 -10.67 -8.54 26.39
C SER A 230 -11.96 -9.15 26.95
N ASN A 231 -13.03 -9.22 26.15
CA ASN A 231 -13.76 -10.48 25.95
C ASN A 231 -14.74 -10.45 24.76
N HIS A 232 -14.82 -11.62 24.12
CA HIS A 232 -15.59 -11.99 22.94
C HIS A 232 -17.11 -11.73 23.03
N ASN A 233 -17.72 -11.19 21.97
CA ASN A 233 -18.60 -11.96 21.06
C ASN A 233 -19.38 -11.05 20.08
N VAL A 234 -19.31 -11.45 18.81
CA VAL A 234 -20.35 -11.44 17.75
C VAL A 234 -21.37 -10.30 17.77
N LEU A 235 -21.42 -9.49 16.70
CA LEU A 235 -22.69 -9.05 16.11
C LEU A 235 -22.51 -8.74 14.61
N SER A 236 -23.34 -9.41 13.80
CA SER A 236 -23.51 -9.25 12.37
C SER A 236 -23.79 -7.81 11.95
N PHE A 237 -23.13 -7.34 10.89
CA PHE A 237 -23.55 -6.15 10.16
C PHE A 237 -24.33 -6.55 8.90
N ASN A 238 -25.63 -6.27 8.94
CA ASN A 238 -26.51 -6.22 7.79
C ASN A 238 -26.09 -5.07 6.87
N LEU A 239 -25.72 -5.35 5.62
CA LEU A 239 -25.60 -4.35 4.56
C LEU A 239 -26.90 -4.35 3.75
N LYS A 240 -27.64 -3.24 3.81
CA LYS A 240 -28.71 -2.91 2.86
C LYS A 240 -28.10 -2.26 1.60
N PRO A 241 -28.72 -2.48 0.42
CA PRO A 241 -28.16 -2.13 -0.88
C PRO A 241 -28.42 -0.67 -1.25
N PHE A 242 -27.42 0.00 -1.83
CA PHE A 242 -27.60 1.28 -2.53
C PHE A 242 -27.74 1.02 -4.04
N PRO A 243 -28.67 1.71 -4.74
CA PRO A 243 -28.99 1.43 -6.12
C PRO A 243 -27.98 2.09 -7.09
N LEU A 244 -27.59 1.31 -8.10
CA LEU A 244 -26.89 1.79 -9.30
C LEU A 244 -27.91 2.51 -10.20
N VAL A 245 -27.70 3.80 -10.45
CA VAL A 245 -28.39 4.55 -11.50
C VAL A 245 -27.48 4.60 -12.72
N LEU A 246 -27.76 3.77 -13.72
CA LEU A 246 -27.15 3.82 -15.05
C LEU A 246 -27.96 4.78 -15.92
N SER A 247 -27.36 5.90 -16.32
CA SER A 247 -27.89 6.78 -17.39
C SER A 247 -27.23 6.38 -18.71
N LEU A 248 -27.95 5.62 -19.53
CA LEU A 248 -27.63 5.38 -20.93
C LEU A 248 -28.41 6.40 -21.77
N SER A 249 -27.71 7.38 -22.31
CA SER A 249 -28.24 8.28 -23.33
C SER A 249 -27.38 8.24 -24.58
N ALA A 250 -28.04 7.79 -25.65
CA ALA A 250 -27.84 8.12 -27.06
C ALA A 250 -26.66 7.49 -27.83
N LEU A 251 -27.01 6.57 -28.73
CA LEU A 251 -26.51 6.57 -30.12
C LEU A 251 -27.56 5.88 -31.01
N VAL A 252 -28.30 6.69 -31.76
CA VAL A 252 -29.12 6.27 -32.90
C VAL A 252 -28.76 7.18 -34.08
N LYS A 253 -28.44 6.53 -35.21
CA LYS A 253 -28.35 6.99 -36.61
C LYS A 253 -27.14 7.87 -36.95
N ILE A 254 -26.28 7.40 -37.87
CA ILE A 254 -26.56 7.22 -39.31
C ILE A 254 -26.07 5.82 -39.73
#